data_AF-A0A2S8FPU8-F1
#
_entry.id   AF-A0A2S8FPU8-F1
#
_cell.length_a   1.000
_cell.length_b   1.000
_cell.length_c   1.000
_cell.angle_alpha   90.00
_cell.angle_beta   90.00
_cell.angle_gamma   90.00
#
_symmetry.space_group_name_H-M   'P 1'
#
loop_
_entity.id
_entity.type
_entity.pdbx_description
1 polymer ?
#
loop_
_entity_poly.entity_id
_entity_poly.type
_entity_poly.pdbx_seq_one_letter_code
_entity_poly.pdbx_strand_id
1 'polypeptide(L)' 'MALDVWIMTVFTAAIGLAAMWAAIFNVEPVFASRKIAFVERHLGRPSARILVGSVGLALVALAVSFIVLPPG' A
#
# COMPACT_ATOMS: atom_id res chain seq x y z
N MET A 1 14.75 5.94 19.16
CA MET A 1 13.46 5.86 18.44
C MET A 1 12.33 5.95 19.44
N ALA A 2 11.51 6.97 19.30
CA ALA A 2 10.35 7.17 20.16
C ALA A 2 9.21 6.18 19.80
N LEU A 3 8.30 5.95 20.75
CA LEU A 3 7.21 4.95 20.63
C LEU A 3 6.29 5.25 19.43
N ASP A 4 6.11 6.52 19.11
CA ASP A 4 5.39 7.04 17.94
C ASP A 4 5.99 6.57 16.61
N VAL A 5 7.32 6.54 16.47
CA VAL A 5 7.99 6.05 15.26
C VAL A 5 7.71 4.56 15.04
N TRP A 6 7.72 3.76 16.11
CA TRP A 6 7.37 2.35 16.05
C TRP A 6 5.93 2.13 15.62
N ILE A 7 4.99 2.88 16.20
CA ILE A 7 3.57 2.82 15.84
C ILE A 7 3.42 3.18 14.36
N MET A 8 3.96 4.31 13.91
CA MET A 8 3.89 4.74 12.51
C MET A 8 4.48 3.69 11.56
N THR A 9 5.63 3.11 11.90
CA THR A 9 6.30 2.10 11.06
C THR A 9 5.45 0.84 10.93
N VAL A 10 4.92 0.32 12.05
CA VAL A 10 4.10 -0.89 12.06
C VAL A 10 2.80 -0.69 11.30
N PHE A 11 2.09 0.42 11.50
CA PHE A 11 0.87 0.71 10.77
C PHE A 11 1.13 0.93 9.28
N THR A 12 2.19 1.66 8.92
CA THR A 12 2.57 1.89 7.51
C THR A 12 2.95 0.58 6.82
N ALA A 13 3.73 -0.28 7.49
CA ALA A 13 4.08 -1.60 6.99
C ALA A 13 2.85 -2.49 6.83
N ALA A 14 1.94 -2.50 7.81
CA ALA A 14 0.71 -3.30 7.76
C ALA A 14 -0.20 -2.87 6.60
N ILE A 15 -0.37 -1.56 6.38
CA ILE A 15 -1.16 -1.03 5.26
C ILE A 15 -0.48 -1.35 3.92
N GLY A 16 0.85 -1.19 3.83
CA GLY A 16 1.62 -1.52 2.63
C GLY A 16 1.52 -3.00 2.25
N LEU A 17 1.66 -3.89 3.24
CA LEU A 17 1.49 -5.33 3.06
C LEU A 17 0.04 -5.70 2.70
N ALA A 18 -0.95 -5.09 3.34
CA ALA A 18 -2.36 -5.31 3.00
C ALA A 18 -2.68 -4.86 1.56
N ALA A 19 -2.10 -3.74 1.11
CA ALA A 19 -2.23 -3.27 -0.26
C ALA A 19 -1.54 -4.20 -1.27
N MET A 20 -0.33 -4.68 -0.98
CA MET A 20 0.34 -5.70 -1.81
C MET A 20 -0.47 -7.01 -1.86
N TRP A 21 -0.98 -7.46 -0.72
CA TRP A 21 -1.82 -8.66 -0.63
C TRP A 21 -3.10 -8.49 -1.47
N ALA A 22 -3.77 -7.34 -1.37
CA ALA A 22 -4.95 -7.03 -2.16
C ALA A 22 -4.64 -7.02 -3.67
N ALA A 23 -3.49 -6.49 -4.08
CA ALA A 23 -3.05 -6.51 -5.46
C ALA A 23 -2.78 -7.94 -5.96
N ILE A 24 -2.07 -8.77 -5.17
CA ILE A 24 -1.74 -10.16 -5.53
C ILE A 24 -3.02 -11.01 -5.62
N PHE A 25 -3.88 -10.98 -4.60
CA PHE A 25 -5.07 -11.83 -4.52
C PHE A 25 -6.30 -11.27 -5.24
N ASN A 26 -6.19 -10.10 -5.88
CA ASN A 26 -7.31 -9.43 -6.56
C ASN A 26 -8.53 -9.26 -5.65
N VAL A 27 -8.29 -8.77 -4.43
CA VAL A 27 -9.32 -8.68 -3.40
C VAL A 27 -10.37 -7.64 -3.80
N GLU A 28 -11.50 -8.11 -4.32
CA GLU A 28 -12.62 -7.33 -4.86
C GLU A 28 -13.07 -6.12 -4.01
N PRO A 29 -13.18 -6.18 -2.67
CA PRO A 29 -13.60 -5.01 -1.89
C PRO A 29 -12.63 -3.83 -1.96
N VAL A 30 -11.35 -4.04 -2.28
CA VAL A 30 -10.38 -2.96 -2.50
C VAL A 30 -10.60 -2.31 -3.86
N PHE A 31 -10.85 -3.12 -4.90
CA PHE A 31 -11.11 -2.64 -6.26
C PHE A 31 -12.52 -2.05 -6.42
N ALA A 32 -13.47 -2.42 -5.56
CA ALA A 32 -14.81 -1.84 -5.48
C ALA A 32 -14.81 -0.38 -5.01
N SER A 33 -13.67 0.14 -4.51
CA SER A 33 -13.56 1.55 -4.14
C SER A 33 -13.71 2.46 -5.35
N ARG A 34 -14.56 3.49 -5.25
CA ARG A 34 -14.97 4.36 -6.37
C ARG A 34 -13.81 4.95 -7.16
N LYS A 35 -12.67 5.21 -6.49
CA LYS A 35 -11.43 5.71 -7.11
C LYS A 35 -10.72 4.63 -7.94
N ILE A 36 -10.66 3.40 -7.45
CA ILE A 36 -9.99 2.28 -8.12
C ILE A 36 -10.89 1.75 -9.25
N ALA A 37 -12.20 1.72 -9.06
CA ALA A 37 -13.18 1.39 -10.10
C ALA A 37 -13.15 2.38 -11.29
N PHE A 38 -12.82 3.67 -11.05
CA PHE A 38 -12.61 4.64 -12.12
C PHE A 38 -11.36 4.30 -12.95
N VAL A 39 -10.26 3.94 -12.29
CA VAL A 39 -9.01 3.49 -12.92
C VAL A 39 -9.23 2.18 -13.69
N GLU A 40 -9.97 1.22 -13.11
CA GLU A 40 -10.31 -0.04 -13.76
C GLU A 40 -11.14 0.15 -15.03
N ARG A 41 -12.10 1.09 -15.03
CA ARG A 41 -12.91 1.44 -16.21
C ARG A 41 -12.12 2.17 -17.29
N HIS A 42 -11.10 2.94 -16.94
CA HIS A 42 -10.36 3.77 -17.89
C HIS A 42 -9.08 3.11 -18.43
N LEU A 43 -8.40 2.31 -17.61
CA LEU A 43 -7.08 1.72 -17.90
C LEU A 43 -7.08 0.19 -17.87
N GLY A 44 -8.19 -0.43 -17.48
CA GLY A 44 -8.33 -1.87 -17.36
C GLY A 44 -7.89 -2.44 -16.00
N ARG A 45 -8.46 -3.59 -15.68
CA ARG A 45 -8.19 -4.42 -14.48
C ARG A 45 -6.70 -4.66 -14.19
N PRO A 46 -5.83 -5.00 -15.17
CA PRO A 46 -4.41 -5.21 -14.88
C PRO A 46 -3.69 -3.93 -14.43
N SER A 47 -4.03 -2.77 -14.99
CA SER A 47 -3.43 -1.48 -14.64
C SER A 47 -3.81 -1.04 -13.23
N ALA A 48 -5.07 -1.23 -12.83
CA ALA A 48 -5.53 -0.99 -11.47
C ALA A 48 -4.77 -1.86 -10.45
N ARG A 49 -4.50 -3.12 -10.80
CA ARG A 49 -3.74 -4.07 -9.98
C ARG A 49 -2.28 -3.62 -9.77
N ILE A 50 -1.62 -3.16 -10.84
CA ILE A 50 -0.25 -2.62 -10.77
C ILE A 50 -0.21 -1.34 -9.93
N LEU A 51 -1.22 -0.45 -10.06
CA LEU A 51 -1.33 0.75 -9.23
C LEU A 51 -1.46 0.43 -7.74
N VAL A 52 -2.37 -0.47 -7.37
CA VAL A 52 -2.54 -0.87 -5.96
C VAL A 52 -1.28 -1.56 -5.43
N GLY A 53 -0.66 -2.43 -6.23
CA GLY A 53 0.59 -3.12 -5.86
C GLY A 53 1.77 -2.17 -5.69
N SER A 54 1.94 -1.20 -6.59
CA SER A 54 3.02 -0.20 -6.53
C SER A 54 2.85 0.77 -5.37
N VAL A 55 1.62 1.17 -5.03
CA VAL A 55 1.34 1.95 -3.81
C VAL A 55 1.67 1.15 -2.55
N GLY A 56 1.29 -0.14 -2.52
CA GLY A 56 1.67 -1.02 -1.42
C GLY A 56 3.19 -1.16 -1.27
N LEU A 57 3.91 -1.34 -2.38
CA LEU A 57 5.37 -1.39 -2.40
C LEU A 57 6.00 -0.09 -1.89
N ALA A 58 5.47 1.07 -2.30
CA ALA A 58 5.95 2.38 -1.85
C ALA A 58 5.75 2.57 -0.34
N LEU A 59 4.62 2.11 0.21
CA LEU A 59 4.36 2.14 1.65
C LEU A 59 5.29 1.21 2.43
N VAL A 60 5.57 0.01 1.91
CA VAL A 60 6.55 -0.89 2.51
C VAL A 60 7.95 -0.27 2.47
N ALA A 61 8.36 0.31 1.34
CA ALA A 61 9.63 1.01 1.22
C ALA A 61 9.75 2.19 2.19
N LEU A 62 8.65 2.94 2.37
CA LEU A 62 8.58 4.02 3.36
C LEU A 62 8.71 3.48 4.79
N ALA A 63 8.02 2.39 5.13
CA ALA A 63 8.18 1.75 6.44
C ALA A 63 9.62 1.27 6.68
N VAL A 64 10.27 0.67 5.67
CA VAL A 64 11.68 0.29 5.75
C VAL A 64 12.59 1.51 5.93
N SER A 65 12.27 2.63 5.27
CA SER A 65 13.03 3.88 5.42
C SER A 65 13.00 4.41 6.85
N PHE A 66 11.90 4.26 7.59
CA PHE A 66 11.84 4.64 9.01
C PHE A 66 12.73 3.77 9.91
N ILE A 67 13.02 2.53 9.51
CA ILE A 67 13.94 1.63 10.22
C ILE A 67 15.39 1.96 9.89
N VAL A 68 15.69 2.22 8.61
CA VAL A 68 17.06 2.47 8.13
C VAL A 68 17.53 3.90 8.44
N LEU A 69 16.64 4.88 8.29
CA LEU A 69 16.82 6.29 8.63
C LEU A 69 15.72 6.72 9.60
N PRO A 70 15.85 6.37 10.90
CA PRO A 70 14.91 6.85 11.90
C PRO A 70 14.95 8.38 11.96
N PRO A 71 13.81 9.08 11.76
CA PRO A 71 13.76 10.50 12.01
C PRO A 71 13.78 10.71 13.53
N GLY A 72 14.93 11.14 14.07
CA GLY A 72 15.10 11.63 15.45
C GLY A 72 14.76 10.64 16.57
#